data_AF-A0A1Z9TD44-F1
#
_entry.id   AF-A0A1Z9TD44-F1
#
_cell.length_a   1.000
_cell.length_b   1.000
_cell.length_c   1.000
_cell.angle_alpha   90.00
_cell.angle_beta   90.00
_cell.angle_gamma   90.00
#
_symmetry.space_group_name_H-M   'P 1'
#
loop_
_entity.id
_entity.type
_entity.pdbx_description
1 polymer ?
#
loop_
_entity_poly.entity_id
_entity_poly.type
_entity_poly.pdbx_seq_one_letter_code
_entity_poly.pdbx_strand_id
1 'polypeptide(L)'
;MLTCRQVSKALAENRYYELPWHRRVGLFMHIRLCKVCGKANQQIVDLQTGVQKFLKQEEKEHFTEIKLTDEERQRIREKISSKK
;
A
#
# COMPACT_ATOMS: atom_id res chain seq x y z
N MET A 1 -1.64 -1.28 -30.46
CA MET A 1 -2.09 -0.25 -29.51
C MET A 1 -2.89 -0.93 -28.41
N LEU A 2 -2.61 -0.63 -27.14
CA LEU A 2 -3.49 -1.05 -26.04
C LEU A 2 -4.76 -0.20 -26.07
N THR A 3 -5.92 -0.83 -25.90
CA THR A 3 -7.18 -0.09 -25.74
C THR A 3 -7.40 0.29 -24.28
N CYS A 4 -8.16 1.37 -24.05
CA CYS A 4 -8.55 1.76 -22.69
C CYS A 4 -9.20 0.60 -21.92
N ARG A 5 -10.06 -0.19 -22.58
CA ARG A 5 -10.70 -1.38 -22.00
C ARG A 5 -9.68 -2.45 -21.58
N GLN A 6 -8.67 -2.70 -22.40
CA GLN A 6 -7.61 -3.66 -22.08
C GLN A 6 -6.78 -3.20 -20.88
N VAL A 7 -6.48 -1.90 -20.78
CA VAL A 7 -5.75 -1.32 -19.64
C VAL A 7 -6.55 -1.48 -18.35
N SER A 8 -7.82 -1.07 -18.35
CA SER A 8 -8.67 -1.18 -17.16
C SER A 8 -8.91 -2.63 -16.76
N LYS A 9 -9.11 -3.55 -17.72
CA LYS A 9 -9.22 -4.99 -17.44
C LYS A 9 -7.93 -5.54 -16.81
N ALA A 10 -6.78 -5.19 -17.38
CA ALA A 10 -5.49 -5.64 -16.85
C ALA A 10 -5.23 -5.16 -15.41
N LEU A 11 -5.60 -3.93 -15.08
CA LEU A 11 -5.48 -3.37 -13.72
C LEU A 11 -6.50 -3.93 -12.73
N ALA A 12 -7.66 -4.39 -13.21
CA ALA A 12 -8.69 -5.01 -12.36
C ALA A 12 -8.35 -6.48 -12.04
N GLU A 13 -7.80 -7.20 -13.01
CA GLU A 13 -7.48 -8.64 -12.86
C GLU A 13 -6.10 -8.89 -12.25
N ASN A 14 -5.18 -7.93 -12.35
CA ASN A 14 -3.80 -8.10 -11.89
C ASN A 14 -3.31 -6.85 -11.16
N ARG A 15 -2.42 -7.03 -10.18
CA ARG A 15 -1.75 -5.90 -9.55
C ARG A 15 -0.66 -5.38 -10.48
N TYR A 16 -0.57 -4.06 -10.62
CA TYR A 16 0.38 -3.40 -11.52
C TYR A 16 1.83 -3.84 -11.28
N TYR A 17 2.21 -4.04 -10.01
CA TYR A 17 3.54 -4.48 -9.60
C TYR A 17 3.80 -5.99 -9.75
N GLU A 18 2.82 -6.80 -10.14
CA GLU A 18 2.96 -8.23 -10.44
C GLU A 18 3.09 -8.48 -11.94
N LEU A 19 2.69 -7.51 -12.77
CA LEU A 19 2.77 -7.64 -14.22
C LEU A 19 4.22 -7.78 -14.71
N PRO A 20 4.48 -8.53 -15.79
CA PRO A 20 5.77 -8.54 -16.47
C PRO A 20 6.21 -7.14 -16.91
N TRP A 21 7.52 -6.88 -16.92
CA TRP A 21 8.08 -5.56 -17.21
C TRP A 21 7.57 -4.98 -18.55
N HIS A 22 7.52 -5.81 -19.60
CA HIS A 22 7.08 -5.42 -20.93
C HIS A 22 5.62 -4.97 -20.95
N ARG A 23 4.75 -5.59 -20.12
CA ARG A 23 3.35 -5.18 -19.98
C ARG A 23 3.24 -3.88 -19.19
N ARG A 24 4.03 -3.71 -18.13
CA ARG A 24 4.03 -2.45 -17.36
C ARG A 24 4.38 -1.25 -18.21
N VAL A 25 5.40 -1.36 -19.06
CA VAL A 25 5.79 -0.26 -19.96
C VAL A 25 4.65 0.13 -20.89
N GLY A 26 3.96 -0.85 -21.49
CA GLY A 26 2.81 -0.61 -22.36
C GLY A 26 1.66 0.07 -21.62
N LEU A 27 1.30 -0.41 -20.43
CA LEU A 27 0.26 0.19 -19.59
C LEU A 27 0.65 1.62 -19.18
N PHE A 28 1.88 1.82 -18.71
CA PHE A 28 2.41 3.12 -18.30
C PHE A 28 2.34 4.13 -19.45
N MET A 29 2.82 3.77 -20.64
CA MET A 29 2.73 4.63 -21.82
C MET A 29 1.28 5.00 -22.14
N HIS A 30 0.36 4.02 -22.13
CA HIS A 30 -1.05 4.30 -22.43
C HIS A 30 -1.70 5.22 -21.39
N ILE A 31 -1.47 4.97 -20.09
CA ILE A 31 -2.01 5.81 -19.00
C ILE A 31 -1.43 7.22 -19.12
N ARG A 32 -0.14 7.37 -19.43
CA ARG A 32 0.50 8.69 -19.55
C ARG A 32 0.02 9.50 -20.76
N LEU A 33 -0.29 8.84 -21.87
CA LEU A 33 -0.65 9.48 -23.14
C LEU A 33 -2.16 9.64 -23.37
N CYS A 34 -2.98 8.78 -22.77
CA CYS A 34 -4.42 8.78 -23.00
C CYS A 34 -5.14 9.79 -22.10
N LYS A 35 -5.82 10.77 -22.71
CA LYS A 35 -6.58 11.82 -22.00
C LYS A 35 -7.75 11.29 -21.17
N VAL A 36 -8.31 10.13 -21.54
CA VAL A 36 -9.43 9.50 -20.83
C VAL A 36 -8.94 8.62 -19.69
N CYS A 37 -8.05 7.69 -20.02
CA CYS A 37 -7.58 6.68 -19.09
C CYS A 37 -6.58 7.21 -18.04
N GLY A 38 -5.90 8.33 -18.33
CA GLY A 38 -4.78 8.80 -17.53
C GLY A 38 -5.10 9.00 -16.05
N LYS A 39 -6.10 9.82 -15.71
CA LYS A 39 -6.36 10.15 -14.30
C LYS A 39 -6.83 8.95 -13.48
N ALA A 40 -7.85 8.24 -13.96
CA ALA A 40 -8.46 7.14 -13.20
C ALA A 40 -7.50 5.94 -13.04
N ASN A 41 -6.86 5.50 -14.11
CA ASN A 41 -5.96 4.36 -14.04
C ASN A 41 -4.66 4.69 -13.30
N GLN A 42 -4.20 5.95 -13.33
CA GLN A 42 -3.07 6.38 -12.51
C GLN A 42 -3.41 6.27 -11.01
N GLN A 43 -4.60 6.71 -10.59
CA GLN A 43 -5.04 6.56 -9.19
C GLN A 43 -5.08 5.09 -8.74
N ILE A 44 -5.52 4.18 -9.61
CA ILE A 44 -5.51 2.73 -9.31
C ILE A 44 -4.07 2.23 -9.14
N VAL A 45 -3.16 2.61 -10.03
CA VAL A 45 -1.74 2.23 -9.95
C VAL A 45 -1.10 2.76 -8.67
N ASP A 46 -1.37 4.02 -8.32
CA ASP A 46 -0.86 4.66 -7.12
C ASP A 46 -1.38 3.96 -5.86
N LEU A 47 -2.68 3.63 -5.82
CA LEU A 47 -3.30 2.87 -4.73
C LEU A 47 -2.66 1.49 -4.56
N GLN A 48 -2.56 0.71 -5.64
CA GLN A 48 -1.94 -0.61 -5.61
C GLN A 48 -0.48 -0.54 -5.13
N THR A 49 0.26 0.48 -5.57
CA THR A 49 1.65 0.73 -5.13
C THR A 49 1.71 1.12 -3.66
N GLY A 50 0.77 1.94 -3.18
CA GLY A 50 0.65 2.32 -1.77
C GLY A 50 0.40 1.11 -0.87
N VAL A 51 -0.55 0.25 -1.24
CA VAL A 51 -0.82 -1.01 -0.53
C VAL A 51 0.42 -1.90 -0.51
N GLN A 52 1.15 -2.01 -1.63
CA GLN A 52 2.39 -2.80 -1.67
C GLN A 52 3.44 -2.27 -0.70
N LYS A 53 3.61 -0.94 -0.63
CA LYS A 53 4.56 -0.32 0.29
C LYS A 53 4.15 -0.53 1.74
N PHE A 54 2.86 -0.42 2.04
CA PHE A 54 2.31 -0.67 3.37
C PHE A 54 2.57 -2.10 3.82
N LEU A 55 2.23 -3.10 2.99
CA LEU A 55 2.49 -4.52 3.30
C LEU A 55 3.99 -4.79 3.51
N LYS A 56 4.86 -4.22 2.66
CA LYS A 56 6.32 -4.34 2.83
C LYS A 56 6.83 -3.64 4.09
N GLN A 57 6.15 -2.60 4.55
CA GLN A 57 6.48 -1.92 5.80
C GLN A 57 6.03 -2.77 6.98
N GLU A 58 4.82 -3.33 6.94
CA GLU A 58 4.31 -4.25 7.96
C GLU A 58 5.16 -5.53 8.07
N GLU A 59 5.68 -6.07 6.97
CA GLU A 59 6.62 -7.20 7.00
C GLU A 59 7.97 -6.84 7.64
N LYS A 60 8.43 -5.59 7.49
CA LYS A 60 9.71 -5.10 8.03
C LYS A 60 9.61 -4.67 9.47
N GLU A 61 8.55 -3.93 9.78
CA GLU A 61 8.09 -3.65 11.11
C GLU A 61 7.38 -4.90 11.60
N HIS A 62 8.15 -5.95 11.91
CA HIS A 62 7.72 -6.87 12.96
C HIS A 62 7.15 -5.96 14.05
N PHE A 63 5.85 -6.08 14.34
CA PHE A 63 5.27 -5.48 15.52
C PHE A 63 6.15 -5.96 16.67
N THR A 64 7.17 -5.20 17.01
CA THR A 64 7.88 -5.37 18.26
C THR A 64 6.76 -5.16 19.23
N GLU A 65 6.29 -6.24 19.86
CA GLU A 65 5.40 -6.12 20.99
C GLU A 65 6.18 -5.30 22.01
N ILE A 66 6.04 -3.97 21.94
CA ILE A 66 6.59 -3.04 22.93
C ILE A 66 5.72 -3.28 24.15
N LYS A 67 6.06 -4.34 24.88
CA LYS A 67 5.47 -4.66 26.17
C LYS A 67 6.13 -3.74 27.18
N LEU A 68 5.30 -3.09 27.98
CA LEU A 68 5.78 -2.44 29.19
C LEU A 68 6.54 -3.47 30.01
N THR A 69 7.70 -3.09 30.55
CA THR A 69 8.35 -3.92 31.55
C THR A 69 7.45 -3.99 32.80
N ASP A 70 7.59 -5.05 33.59
CA ASP A 70 6.77 -5.19 34.81
C ASP A 70 6.94 -3.99 35.75
N GLU A 71 8.14 -3.41 35.79
CA GLU A 71 8.48 -2.21 36.55
C GLU A 71 7.73 -0.97 36.04
N GLU A 72 7.68 -0.75 34.72
CA GLU A 72 6.92 0.35 34.11
C GLU A 72 5.43 0.21 34.39
N ARG A 73 4.91 -1.01 34.28
CA ARG A 73 3.52 -1.34 34.54
C ARG A 73 3.14 -1.09 36.00
N GLN A 74 4.03 -1.43 36.94
CA GLN A 74 3.85 -1.19 38.37
C GLN A 74 3.87 0.30 38.71
N ARG A 75 4.83 1.07 38.17
CA ARG A 75 4.89 2.54 38.34
C ARG A 75 3.62 3.24 37.88
N ILE A 76 3.06 2.83 36.75
CA ILE A 76 1.79 3.38 36.23
C ILE A 76 0.64 3.03 37.17
N ARG A 77 0.57 1.78 37.65
CA ARG A 77 -0.48 1.30 38.56
C ARG A 77 -0.49 2.07 39.88
N GLU A 78 0.67 2.32 40.45
CA GLU A 78 0.83 3.08 41.69
C GLU A 78 0.39 4.54 41.54
N LYS A 79 0.76 5.20 40.43
CA LYS A 79 0.32 6.58 40.14
C LYS A 79 -1.19 6.71 39.95
N ILE A 80 -1.84 5.69 39.38
CA ILE A 80 -3.31 5.65 39.23
C ILE A 80 -3.97 5.42 40.60
N SER A 81 -3.41 4.52 41.42
CA SER A 81 -3.92 4.22 42.77
C SER A 81 -3.74 5.38 43.76
N SER A 82 -2.66 6.15 43.65
CA SER A 82 -2.32 7.24 44.57
C SER A 82 -3.10 8.54 44.31
N LYS A 83 -3.88 8.61 43.22
CA LYS A 83 -4.64 9.80 42.83
C LYS A 83 -6.12 9.74 43.30
N LYS A 84 -6.41 8.91 44.29
CA LYS A 84 -7.72 8.74 44.93
C LYS A 84 -7.64 9.22 46.37
#